data_AF-A0A0U5GNU5-F1
#
_entry.id   AF-A0A0U5GNU5-F1
#
_cell.length_a   1.000
_cell.length_b   1.000
_cell.length_c   1.000
_cell.angle_alpha   90.00
_cell.angle_beta   90.00
_cell.angle_gamma   90.00
#
_symmetry.space_group_name_H-M   'P 1'
#
loop_
_entity.id
_entity.type
_entity.pdbx_description
1 polymer ?
#
loop_
_entity_poly.entity_id
_entity_poly.type
_entity_poly.pdbx_seq_one_letter_code
_entity_poly.pdbx_strand_id
1 'polypeptide(L)'
;MEPIDLRMASVREARNAERRFCFEVITPQFKRIYQATSEDDMGNWIRAINNALQSAVEGRTSMYPPPPTSSEADTPSIRRDIGSVLTGKSSSVSHHSHSSAASNVTRRTTVGARPSYVRNDSQGYEDNPSKLLQAVRDADQGNNWCADCNSTSKVEWVSINLGIVLCIECSGIHRSLGTHISKIRSLTLDVHSFSNDIVEILLQVGNRVSNMVWEATLDQSQKPIASSTREQRLRFITAKYADRAFVQSLPSPLSRFPTPDETLLASIKRNDIQGVLYGIALRANVNIADRSRSTHAVFLALAAADPAAPGSTPSSISSRPSTSVKAIPFPVAELLVQNGAEIPSQPPPIPLSPAAQLYLNQRTARLSNFSAPAPAASPPDTLGSLPAIRGPGASSEHTPSTLDSREREKLHKRGSAGARFAGKVASLGIDR
;
A
#
# COMPACT_ATOMS: atom_id res chain seq x y z
N MET A 1 -23.29 9.64 -4.05
CA MET A 1 -24.05 9.14 -2.89
C MET A 1 -24.43 10.35 -2.06
N GLU A 2 -25.69 10.48 -1.68
CA GLU A 2 -26.12 11.65 -0.90
C GLU A 2 -25.53 11.63 0.52
N PRO A 3 -25.13 12.79 1.07
CA PRO A 3 -24.65 12.88 2.44
C PRO A 3 -25.74 12.48 3.43
N ILE A 4 -25.34 12.00 4.61
CA ILE A 4 -26.28 11.66 5.69
C ILE A 4 -26.41 12.88 6.59
N ASP A 5 -27.62 13.43 6.73
CA ASP A 5 -27.90 14.40 7.79
C ASP A 5 -27.95 13.67 9.14
N LEU A 6 -26.88 13.82 9.91
CA LEU A 6 -26.76 13.20 11.23
C LEU A 6 -27.83 13.69 12.22
N ARG A 7 -28.41 14.88 12.05
CA ARG A 7 -29.45 15.42 12.95
C ARG A 7 -30.74 14.59 12.96
N MET A 8 -30.94 13.78 11.92
CA MET A 8 -32.09 12.87 11.77
C MET A 8 -31.65 11.40 11.74
N ALA A 9 -30.40 11.08 12.10
CA ALA A 9 -29.86 9.73 12.04
C ALA A 9 -29.87 9.04 13.41
N SER A 10 -29.91 7.71 13.38
CA SER A 10 -29.58 6.84 14.51
C SER A 10 -28.57 5.77 14.06
N VAL A 11 -27.71 5.32 14.96
CA VAL A 11 -26.66 4.31 14.66
C VAL A 11 -26.71 3.17 15.67
N ARG A 12 -26.62 1.93 15.18
CA ARG A 12 -26.60 0.71 16.01
C ARG A 12 -25.91 -0.46 15.31
N GLU A 13 -25.60 -1.49 16.07
CA GLU A 13 -25.17 -2.80 15.55
C GLU A 13 -26.22 -3.40 14.59
N ALA A 14 -25.78 -3.92 13.44
CA ALA A 14 -26.65 -4.53 12.43
C ALA A 14 -26.83 -6.04 12.71
N ARG A 15 -27.57 -6.37 13.77
CA ARG A 15 -27.75 -7.74 14.30
C ARG A 15 -28.28 -8.79 13.31
N ASN A 16 -28.85 -8.37 12.18
CA ASN A 16 -29.38 -9.24 11.13
C ASN A 16 -28.54 -9.19 9.83
N ALA A 17 -27.29 -8.75 9.88
CA ALA A 17 -26.40 -8.75 8.72
C ALA A 17 -25.73 -10.12 8.51
N GLU A 18 -25.63 -10.58 7.26
CA GLU A 18 -24.89 -11.80 6.87
C GLU A 18 -23.36 -11.71 7.10
N ARG A 19 -22.86 -10.58 7.61
CA ARG A 19 -21.44 -10.24 7.68
C ARG A 19 -21.08 -9.73 9.07
N ARG A 20 -19.92 -10.16 9.56
CA ARG A 20 -19.36 -9.75 10.86
C ARG A 20 -18.97 -8.27 10.86
N PHE A 21 -19.05 -7.66 12.04
CA PHE A 21 -18.64 -6.28 12.31
C PHE A 21 -19.44 -5.23 11.52
N CYS A 22 -20.73 -5.50 11.32
CA CYS A 22 -21.64 -4.60 10.60
C CYS A 22 -22.46 -3.71 11.54
N PHE A 23 -22.54 -2.42 11.19
CA PHE A 23 -23.39 -1.44 11.86
C PHE A 23 -24.32 -0.75 10.85
N GLU A 24 -25.50 -0.34 11.31
CA GLU A 24 -26.52 0.32 10.49
C GLU A 24 -26.72 1.77 10.94
N VAL A 25 -26.70 2.68 9.96
CA VAL A 25 -27.10 4.08 10.12
C VAL A 25 -28.46 4.26 9.46
N ILE A 26 -29.44 4.75 10.22
CA ILE A 26 -30.84 4.84 9.83
C ILE A 26 -31.29 6.30 9.92
N THR A 27 -31.80 6.84 8.81
CA THR A 27 -32.58 8.09 8.74
C THR A 27 -34.04 7.76 8.39
N PRO A 28 -34.99 8.72 8.48
CA PRO A 28 -36.36 8.51 8.02
C PRO A 28 -36.49 8.13 6.54
N GLN A 29 -35.48 8.45 5.72
CA GLN A 29 -35.49 8.24 4.27
C GLN A 29 -34.72 6.98 3.83
N PHE A 30 -33.72 6.52 4.58
CA PHE A 30 -32.91 5.37 4.21
C PHE A 30 -32.24 4.66 5.39
N LYS A 31 -31.95 3.38 5.20
CA LYS A 31 -31.05 2.57 6.02
C LYS A 31 -29.80 2.22 5.22
N ARG A 32 -28.62 2.48 5.76
CA ARG A 32 -27.32 2.08 5.17
C ARG A 32 -26.58 1.18 6.15
N ILE A 33 -26.00 0.08 5.65
CA ILE A 33 -25.19 -0.86 6.42
C ILE A 33 -23.73 -0.65 6.04
N TYR A 34 -22.88 -0.53 7.06
CA TYR A 34 -21.43 -0.39 6.95
C TYR A 34 -20.76 -1.60 7.58
N GLN A 35 -19.53 -1.92 7.16
CA GLN A 35 -18.74 -3.03 7.71
C GLN A 35 -17.38 -2.49 8.16
N ALA A 36 -17.05 -2.72 9.44
CA ALA A 36 -15.78 -2.37 10.05
C ALA A 36 -14.73 -3.48 9.88
N THR A 37 -13.48 -3.16 10.19
CA THR A 37 -12.35 -4.10 10.10
C THR A 37 -12.26 -5.05 11.31
N SER A 38 -12.76 -4.62 12.47
CA SER A 38 -12.88 -5.41 13.70
C SER A 38 -14.12 -5.02 14.52
N GLU A 39 -14.37 -5.75 15.60
CA GLU A 39 -15.42 -5.45 16.58
C GLU A 39 -15.15 -4.15 17.34
N ASP A 40 -13.90 -3.89 17.73
CA ASP A 40 -13.47 -2.63 18.36
C ASP A 40 -13.64 -1.44 17.40
N ASP A 41 -13.28 -1.61 16.12
CA ASP A 41 -13.47 -0.61 15.07
C ASP A 41 -14.97 -0.30 14.90
N MET A 42 -15.83 -1.33 14.81
CA MET A 42 -17.29 -1.15 14.81
C MET A 42 -17.78 -0.38 16.05
N GLY A 43 -17.33 -0.76 17.24
CA GLY A 43 -17.70 -0.08 18.49
C GLY A 43 -17.25 1.39 18.52
N ASN A 44 -16.06 1.69 17.99
CA ASN A 44 -15.54 3.05 17.89
C ASN A 44 -16.30 3.88 16.85
N TRP A 45 -16.68 3.32 15.70
CA TRP A 45 -17.56 4.01 14.74
C TRP A 45 -18.94 4.31 15.33
N ILE A 46 -19.57 3.36 16.02
CA ILE A 46 -20.87 3.56 16.68
C ILE A 46 -20.76 4.67 17.75
N ARG A 47 -19.70 4.68 18.57
CA ARG A 47 -19.45 5.73 19.57
C ARG A 47 -19.21 7.11 18.93
N ALA A 48 -18.33 7.18 17.93
CA ALA A 48 -17.98 8.43 17.26
C ALA A 48 -19.19 9.07 16.57
N ILE A 49 -20.02 8.25 15.91
CA ILE A 49 -21.26 8.73 15.29
C ILE A 49 -22.24 9.18 16.37
N ASN A 50 -22.50 8.41 17.43
CA ASN A 50 -23.39 8.84 18.53
C ASN A 50 -22.96 10.16 19.18
N ASN A 51 -21.66 10.37 19.41
CA ASN A 51 -21.14 11.63 19.95
C ASN A 51 -21.40 12.80 18.97
N ALA A 52 -21.30 12.57 17.67
CA ALA A 52 -21.64 13.56 16.64
C ALA A 52 -23.17 13.81 16.55
N LEU A 53 -24.01 12.80 16.75
CA LEU A 53 -25.48 12.97 16.88
C LEU A 53 -25.78 13.93 18.04
N GLN A 54 -25.23 13.64 19.22
CA GLN A 54 -25.45 14.42 20.44
C GLN A 54 -25.03 15.89 20.26
N SER A 55 -23.80 16.13 19.77
CA SER A 55 -23.29 17.47 19.50
C SER A 55 -24.13 18.24 18.45
N ALA A 56 -24.64 17.55 17.43
CA ALA A 56 -25.50 18.15 16.40
C ALA A 56 -26.93 18.48 16.89
N VAL A 57 -27.38 17.88 18.00
CA VAL A 57 -28.64 18.23 18.69
C VAL A 57 -28.42 19.37 19.69
N GLU A 58 -27.30 19.35 20.43
CA GLU A 58 -26.95 20.33 21.46
C GLU A 58 -26.57 21.71 20.89
N GLY A 59 -26.11 21.78 19.63
CA GLY A 59 -25.76 23.03 18.92
C GLY A 59 -26.92 24.02 18.65
N ARG A 60 -28.00 23.97 19.44
CA ARG A 60 -29.24 24.74 19.26
C ARG A 60 -29.55 25.72 20.40
N THR A 61 -28.72 25.78 21.45
CA THR A 61 -29.00 26.52 22.70
C THR A 61 -28.04 27.68 23.02
N SER A 62 -27.24 28.16 22.06
CA SER A 62 -26.49 29.43 22.21
C SER A 62 -26.43 30.23 20.91
N MET A 63 -27.32 31.22 20.78
CA MET A 63 -27.30 32.19 19.68
C MET A 63 -27.94 33.56 20.04
N TYR A 64 -27.60 34.13 21.20
CA TYR A 64 -27.81 35.57 21.47
C TYR A 64 -26.81 36.09 22.53
N PRO A 65 -26.07 37.18 22.27
CA PRO A 65 -25.29 37.89 23.29
C PRO A 65 -26.11 39.03 23.94
N PRO A 66 -26.05 39.22 25.27
CA PRO A 66 -26.68 40.36 25.95
C PRO A 66 -25.79 41.63 25.92
N PRO A 67 -26.38 42.85 25.92
CA PRO A 67 -25.65 44.11 26.00
C PRO A 67 -25.35 44.54 27.47
N PRO A 68 -24.45 45.51 27.71
CA PRO A 68 -24.00 45.90 29.05
C PRO A 68 -24.68 47.18 29.61
N THR A 69 -25.01 47.16 30.91
CA THR A 69 -25.26 48.34 31.77
C THR A 69 -24.82 48.05 33.23
N SER A 70 -24.75 49.07 34.09
CA SER A 70 -23.91 49.10 35.31
C SER A 70 -24.66 49.15 36.65
N SER A 71 -23.87 49.08 37.75
CA SER A 71 -24.15 49.54 39.15
C SER A 71 -25.25 48.76 39.93
N GLU A 72 -25.15 48.53 41.25
CA GLU A 72 -24.14 48.93 42.26
C GLU A 72 -24.08 47.96 43.47
N ALA A 73 -23.03 48.14 44.31
CA ALA A 73 -22.74 47.78 45.72
C ALA A 73 -23.84 47.13 46.64
N ASP A 74 -23.60 46.45 47.78
CA ASP A 74 -22.43 45.96 48.57
C ASP A 74 -22.99 45.12 49.77
N THR A 75 -22.31 44.55 50.78
CA THR A 75 -21.07 43.73 51.01
C THR A 75 -21.21 43.12 52.44
N PRO A 76 -20.33 42.23 52.97
CA PRO A 76 -19.24 41.45 52.38
C PRO A 76 -19.68 39.96 52.29
N SER A 77 -19.21 38.89 52.95
CA SER A 77 -18.00 38.47 53.73
C SER A 77 -18.07 36.93 53.90
N ILE A 78 -17.05 36.07 54.03
CA ILE A 78 -15.58 36.00 53.82
C ILE A 78 -15.31 34.46 53.90
N ARG A 79 -14.66 33.74 52.98
CA ARG A 79 -13.25 33.73 52.50
C ARG A 79 -13.26 33.29 51.02
N ARG A 80 -12.51 33.84 50.05
CA ARG A 80 -11.06 34.15 49.91
C ARG A 80 -10.17 32.96 49.50
N ASP A 81 -10.06 32.76 48.18
CA ASP A 81 -8.86 32.26 47.51
C ASP A 81 -7.91 33.42 47.13
N ILE A 82 -6.65 33.12 46.79
CA ILE A 82 -5.62 34.13 46.51
C ILE A 82 -5.01 33.97 45.11
N GLY A 83 -5.14 35.02 44.31
CA GLY A 83 -4.38 35.25 43.08
C GLY A 83 -4.10 36.75 42.92
N SER A 84 -3.19 37.10 42.00
CA SER A 84 -2.75 38.47 41.70
C SER A 84 -1.97 39.22 42.81
N VAL A 85 -0.67 38.93 42.87
CA VAL A 85 0.40 39.85 43.33
C VAL A 85 1.52 39.77 42.26
N LEU A 86 2.13 40.84 41.75
CA LEU A 86 2.01 42.29 42.00
C LEU A 86 2.10 43.09 40.68
N THR A 87 1.71 44.37 40.71
CA THR A 87 1.81 45.30 39.59
C THR A 87 3.20 45.94 39.47
N GLY A 88 3.62 46.27 38.25
CA GLY A 88 4.82 47.09 37.99
C GLY A 88 4.80 47.71 36.60
N LYS A 89 4.82 49.05 36.51
CA LYS A 89 4.82 49.82 35.25
C LYS A 89 6.21 50.41 35.00
N SER A 90 6.71 50.43 33.76
CA SER A 90 7.32 51.62 33.12
C SER A 90 7.82 51.40 31.67
N SER A 91 7.68 52.48 30.90
CA SER A 91 8.14 52.85 29.54
C SER A 91 9.49 52.36 28.96
N SER A 92 9.48 51.96 27.68
CA SER A 92 10.33 52.41 26.52
C SER A 92 10.10 51.46 25.33
N VAL A 93 9.70 51.87 24.11
CA VAL A 93 10.36 52.70 23.06
C VAL A 93 11.58 52.03 22.40
N SER A 94 11.31 51.41 21.23
CA SER A 94 12.13 51.19 20.02
C SER A 94 13.67 50.99 20.09
N HIS A 95 14.18 49.94 19.42
CA HIS A 95 15.06 50.05 18.22
C HIS A 95 15.36 48.67 17.56
N HIS A 96 15.99 48.67 16.38
CA HIS A 96 16.28 47.50 15.54
C HIS A 96 17.66 46.87 15.81
N SER A 97 17.85 45.57 15.51
CA SER A 97 18.90 45.05 14.61
C SER A 97 18.92 43.50 14.54
N HIS A 98 19.72 42.94 13.61
CA HIS A 98 19.87 41.49 13.38
C HIS A 98 20.88 40.83 14.35
N SER A 99 20.74 39.53 14.63
CA SER A 99 21.65 38.49 14.07
C SER A 99 21.55 37.10 14.74
N SER A 100 22.04 36.09 14.02
CA SER A 100 22.58 34.79 14.48
C SER A 100 21.87 33.96 15.57
N ALA A 101 21.27 32.86 15.11
CA ALA A 101 21.47 31.49 15.60
C ALA A 101 21.78 31.24 17.10
N ALA A 102 20.84 30.57 17.77
CA ALA A 102 21.14 29.73 18.93
C ALA A 102 20.45 28.35 18.79
N SER A 103 21.17 27.31 19.17
CA SER A 103 20.71 25.92 19.26
C SER A 103 19.48 25.76 20.14
N ASN A 104 18.55 24.87 19.76
CA ASN A 104 17.58 24.31 20.70
C ASN A 104 17.80 22.80 20.87
N VAL A 105 17.92 22.36 22.13
CA VAL A 105 18.41 21.02 22.49
C VAL A 105 17.30 19.97 22.32
N THR A 106 17.59 18.90 21.60
CA THR A 106 16.71 17.72 21.49
C THR A 106 16.52 17.06 22.86
N ARG A 107 15.27 17.07 23.38
CA ARG A 107 14.91 16.23 24.52
C ARG A 107 14.87 14.76 24.08
N ARG A 108 15.47 13.89 24.90
CA ARG A 108 15.57 12.45 24.65
C ARG A 108 14.37 11.73 25.26
N THR A 109 13.55 11.09 24.45
CA THR A 109 12.52 10.13 24.88
C THR A 109 12.70 8.80 24.14
N THR A 110 12.56 7.69 24.86
CA THR A 110 12.90 6.35 24.37
C THR A 110 11.66 5.45 24.34
N VAL A 111 11.13 5.17 23.16
CA VAL A 111 10.83 3.82 22.61
C VAL A 111 10.23 3.95 21.21
N GLY A 112 10.44 2.96 20.34
CA GLY A 112 9.57 2.64 19.18
C GLY A 112 9.52 3.62 17.98
N ALA A 113 10.06 4.84 18.07
CA ALA A 113 9.97 5.81 16.98
C ALA A 113 10.74 5.36 15.72
N ARG A 114 10.01 5.09 14.63
CA ARG A 114 10.59 4.94 13.29
C ARG A 114 11.37 6.21 12.89
N PRO A 115 12.48 6.09 12.16
CA PRO A 115 13.00 7.20 11.37
C PRO A 115 11.98 7.56 10.28
N SER A 116 11.10 8.53 10.58
CA SER A 116 10.24 9.14 9.57
C SER A 116 11.13 9.83 8.55
N TYR A 117 11.14 9.30 7.32
CA TYR A 117 12.00 9.80 6.25
C TYR A 117 11.64 11.26 5.94
N VAL A 118 12.61 12.17 6.09
CA VAL A 118 12.48 13.52 5.55
C VAL A 118 12.42 13.37 4.03
N ARG A 119 11.20 13.41 3.47
CA ARG A 119 11.03 13.45 2.02
C ARG A 119 11.71 14.72 1.53
N ASN A 120 12.79 14.55 0.76
CA ASN A 120 13.46 15.69 0.14
C ASN A 120 12.46 16.32 -0.85
N ASP A 121 12.19 17.61 -0.73
CA ASP A 121 11.03 18.22 -1.37
C ASP A 121 11.17 18.21 -2.90
N SER A 122 10.34 17.38 -3.53
CA SER A 122 10.30 17.14 -4.97
C SER A 122 8.98 16.44 -5.29
N GLN A 123 7.94 17.25 -5.46
CA GLN A 123 6.63 16.84 -6.00
C GLN A 123 5.88 15.80 -5.13
N GLY A 124 5.59 16.16 -3.89
CA GLY A 124 4.63 15.44 -3.04
C GLY A 124 3.22 15.40 -3.67
N TYR A 125 2.86 14.28 -4.28
CA TYR A 125 1.51 14.04 -4.81
C TYR A 125 0.45 13.81 -3.71
N GLU A 126 0.87 13.60 -2.46
CA GLU A 126 -0.02 13.25 -1.34
C GLU A 126 -0.94 14.41 -0.93
N ASP A 127 -0.48 15.67 -1.05
CA ASP A 127 -1.28 16.86 -0.70
C ASP A 127 -2.44 17.14 -1.67
N ASN A 128 -2.41 16.54 -2.87
CA ASN A 128 -3.49 16.65 -3.85
C ASN A 128 -3.46 15.47 -4.84
N PRO A 129 -4.25 14.38 -4.63
CA PRO A 129 -4.38 13.26 -5.56
C PRO A 129 -4.58 13.64 -7.04
N SER A 130 -5.30 14.74 -7.28
CA SER A 130 -5.59 15.25 -8.63
C SER A 130 -4.31 15.58 -9.40
N LYS A 131 -3.22 15.98 -8.73
CA LYS A 131 -1.93 16.26 -9.38
C LYS A 131 -1.32 15.00 -10.01
N LEU A 132 -1.43 13.83 -9.36
CA LEU A 132 -0.90 12.58 -9.90
C LEU A 132 -1.74 12.09 -11.08
N LEU A 133 -3.07 12.16 -10.94
CA LEU A 133 -3.99 11.83 -12.02
C LEU A 133 -3.76 12.72 -13.25
N GLN A 134 -3.50 14.02 -13.04
CA GLN A 134 -3.23 14.94 -14.14
C GLN A 134 -1.85 14.70 -14.76
N ALA A 135 -0.78 14.53 -13.97
CA ALA A 135 0.55 14.23 -14.49
C ALA A 135 0.58 12.94 -15.35
N VAL A 136 -0.15 11.90 -14.95
CA VAL A 136 -0.30 10.67 -15.76
C VAL A 136 -1.07 10.92 -17.06
N ARG A 137 -2.05 11.84 -17.09
CA ARG A 137 -2.79 12.20 -18.31
C ARG A 137 -2.02 13.14 -19.25
N ASP A 138 -1.17 14.00 -18.70
CA ASP A 138 -0.34 14.93 -19.45
C ASP A 138 0.86 14.22 -20.11
N ALA A 139 1.36 13.14 -19.49
CA ALA A 139 2.47 12.33 -20.02
C ALA A 139 2.10 11.53 -21.30
N ASP A 140 0.85 11.05 -21.40
CA ASP A 140 0.33 10.46 -22.63
C ASP A 140 -1.17 10.72 -22.79
N GLN A 141 -1.56 11.39 -23.87
CA GLN A 141 -2.94 11.73 -24.18
C GLN A 141 -3.88 10.51 -24.16
N GLY A 142 -3.38 9.30 -24.48
CA GLY A 142 -4.12 8.04 -24.42
C GLY A 142 -4.56 7.62 -23.01
N ASN A 143 -3.97 8.18 -21.95
CA ASN A 143 -4.35 7.94 -20.56
C ASN A 143 -5.67 8.62 -20.15
N ASN A 144 -6.29 9.38 -21.05
CA ASN A 144 -7.63 9.97 -20.86
C ASN A 144 -8.78 9.00 -21.22
N TRP A 145 -8.47 7.88 -21.88
CA TRP A 145 -9.42 6.80 -22.20
C TRP A 145 -8.99 5.49 -21.55
N CYS A 146 -9.94 4.67 -21.12
CA CYS A 146 -9.68 3.35 -20.53
C CYS A 146 -8.94 2.43 -21.51
N ALA A 147 -7.83 1.82 -21.08
CA ALA A 147 -6.97 0.97 -21.91
C ALA A 147 -7.69 -0.15 -22.67
N ASP A 148 -8.82 -0.66 -22.15
CA ASP A 148 -9.50 -1.87 -22.66
C ASP A 148 -10.85 -1.61 -23.32
N CYS A 149 -11.51 -0.48 -23.02
CA CYS A 149 -12.87 -0.20 -23.54
C CYS A 149 -13.07 1.23 -24.07
N ASN A 150 -12.01 2.03 -24.13
CA ASN A 150 -11.99 3.42 -24.61
C ASN A 150 -13.01 4.37 -23.91
N SER A 151 -13.61 3.98 -22.79
CA SER A 151 -14.47 4.85 -21.97
C SER A 151 -13.65 5.96 -21.31
N THR A 152 -14.16 7.18 -21.28
CA THR A 152 -13.62 8.32 -20.51
C THR A 152 -14.15 8.38 -19.08
N SER A 153 -15.18 7.60 -18.74
CA SER A 153 -15.84 7.65 -17.43
C SER A 153 -14.95 7.07 -16.33
N LYS A 154 -14.59 7.90 -15.35
CA LYS A 154 -13.76 7.53 -14.17
C LYS A 154 -12.48 6.79 -14.55
N VAL A 155 -11.76 7.29 -15.55
CA VAL A 155 -10.41 6.86 -15.92
C VAL A 155 -9.42 7.43 -14.90
N GLU A 156 -9.35 6.79 -13.74
CA GLU A 156 -8.56 7.17 -12.56
C GLU A 156 -7.94 5.95 -11.83
N TRP A 157 -8.19 4.75 -12.33
CA TRP A 157 -7.65 3.50 -11.82
C TRP A 157 -6.46 3.07 -12.65
N VAL A 158 -5.50 2.35 -12.08
CA VAL A 158 -4.31 1.86 -12.78
C VAL A 158 -3.96 0.43 -12.41
N SER A 159 -3.29 -0.29 -13.30
CA SER A 159 -2.61 -1.55 -12.97
C SER A 159 -1.11 -1.32 -12.93
N ILE A 160 -0.53 -1.24 -11.73
CA ILE A 160 0.87 -0.79 -11.55
C ILE A 160 1.93 -1.73 -12.12
N ASN A 161 1.58 -3.00 -12.42
CA ASN A 161 2.47 -3.95 -13.09
C ASN A 161 2.31 -3.99 -14.62
N LEU A 162 1.29 -3.33 -15.18
CA LEU A 162 0.99 -3.31 -16.61
C LEU A 162 1.17 -1.90 -17.24
N GLY A 163 1.32 -0.86 -16.41
CA GLY A 163 1.51 0.53 -16.84
C GLY A 163 0.25 1.22 -17.38
N ILE A 164 -0.93 0.62 -17.22
CA ILE A 164 -2.20 1.08 -17.82
C ILE A 164 -3.08 1.88 -16.87
N VAL A 165 -3.91 2.76 -17.45
CA VAL A 165 -4.98 3.55 -16.84
C VAL A 165 -6.36 3.07 -17.34
N LEU A 166 -7.29 2.89 -16.40
CA LEU A 166 -8.55 2.16 -16.56
C LEU A 166 -9.74 2.93 -16.01
N CYS A 167 -10.91 2.73 -16.61
CA CYS A 167 -12.18 3.08 -16.01
C CYS A 167 -12.49 2.17 -14.80
N ILE A 168 -13.35 2.66 -13.90
CA ILE A 168 -13.80 1.92 -12.70
C ILE A 168 -14.36 0.51 -13.01
N GLU A 169 -15.00 0.33 -14.16
CA GLU A 169 -15.65 -0.95 -14.51
C GLU A 169 -14.64 -2.01 -14.95
N CYS A 170 -13.65 -1.61 -15.77
CA CYS A 170 -12.57 -2.51 -16.22
C CYS A 170 -11.59 -2.79 -15.08
N SER A 171 -11.29 -1.82 -14.21
CA SER A 171 -10.49 -2.07 -13.00
C SER A 171 -11.19 -3.07 -12.07
N GLY A 172 -12.53 -3.06 -12.00
CA GLY A 172 -13.35 -4.08 -11.34
C GLY A 172 -13.40 -5.46 -12.03
N ILE A 173 -12.87 -5.61 -13.24
CA ILE A 173 -12.66 -6.90 -13.92
C ILE A 173 -11.22 -7.38 -13.71
N HIS A 174 -10.24 -6.48 -13.82
CA HIS A 174 -8.84 -6.74 -13.48
C HIS A 174 -8.65 -7.27 -12.06
N ARG A 175 -9.41 -6.73 -11.09
CA ARG A 175 -9.43 -7.25 -9.70
C ARG A 175 -9.81 -8.74 -9.62
N SER A 176 -10.72 -9.21 -10.47
CA SER A 176 -11.11 -10.64 -10.53
C SER A 176 -10.12 -11.55 -11.26
N LEU A 177 -9.14 -11.01 -12.01
CA LEU A 177 -8.01 -11.80 -12.54
C LEU A 177 -6.97 -12.13 -11.44
N GLY A 178 -6.94 -11.34 -10.36
CA GLY A 178 -6.03 -11.53 -9.24
C GLY A 178 -4.66 -10.86 -9.41
N THR A 179 -3.96 -10.71 -8.29
CA THR A 179 -2.73 -9.90 -8.14
C THR A 179 -1.50 -10.44 -8.87
N HIS A 180 -1.56 -11.68 -9.38
CA HIS A 180 -0.52 -12.30 -10.20
C HIS A 180 -0.65 -11.94 -11.69
N ILE A 181 -1.77 -11.35 -12.11
CA ILE A 181 -1.98 -10.79 -13.46
C ILE A 181 -2.08 -9.27 -13.39
N SER A 182 -2.86 -8.71 -12.45
CA SER A 182 -3.10 -7.27 -12.37
C SER A 182 -3.17 -6.73 -10.95
N LYS A 183 -2.37 -5.69 -10.69
CA LYS A 183 -2.26 -5.00 -9.40
C LYS A 183 -2.97 -3.65 -9.44
N ILE A 184 -4.29 -3.66 -9.23
CA ILE A 184 -5.11 -2.45 -9.30
C ILE A 184 -4.90 -1.49 -8.12
N ARG A 185 -4.78 -0.20 -8.43
CA ARG A 185 -4.83 0.96 -7.53
C ARG A 185 -5.70 2.08 -8.12
N SER A 186 -6.15 3.01 -7.30
CA SER A 186 -6.72 4.30 -7.71
C SER A 186 -5.69 5.41 -7.51
N LEU A 187 -5.52 6.27 -8.52
CA LEU A 187 -4.68 7.47 -8.44
C LEU A 187 -5.27 8.52 -7.49
N THR A 188 -6.57 8.44 -7.20
CA THR A 188 -7.31 9.39 -6.37
C THR A 188 -7.59 8.91 -4.94
N LEU A 189 -7.60 7.58 -4.71
CA LEU A 189 -7.93 6.97 -3.41
C LEU A 189 -6.76 6.24 -2.75
N ASP A 190 -5.82 5.67 -3.52
CA ASP A 190 -4.73 4.85 -2.99
C ASP A 190 -3.38 5.61 -2.95
N VAL A 191 -3.38 6.94 -2.70
CA VAL A 191 -2.22 7.84 -2.90
C VAL A 191 -0.89 7.36 -2.28
N HIS A 192 -0.92 6.73 -1.11
CA HIS A 192 0.29 6.19 -0.45
C HIS A 192 0.83 4.88 -1.07
N SER A 193 0.19 4.34 -2.11
CA SER A 193 0.67 3.16 -2.85
C SER A 193 1.72 3.48 -3.92
N PHE A 194 1.95 4.76 -4.22
CA PHE A 194 2.80 5.20 -5.32
C PHE A 194 4.18 5.68 -4.81
N SER A 195 5.24 4.89 -5.04
CA SER A 195 6.62 5.41 -4.98
C SER A 195 6.97 6.09 -6.30
N ASN A 196 8.03 6.91 -6.31
CA ASN A 196 8.51 7.58 -7.51
C ASN A 196 8.77 6.59 -8.67
N ASP A 197 9.26 5.39 -8.37
CA ASP A 197 9.47 4.31 -9.37
C ASP A 197 8.16 3.84 -10.01
N ILE A 198 7.07 3.76 -9.22
CA ILE A 198 5.74 3.39 -9.71
C ILE A 198 5.12 4.54 -10.51
N VAL A 199 5.35 5.79 -10.11
CA VAL A 199 4.93 6.97 -10.89
C VAL A 199 5.64 6.96 -12.24
N GLU A 200 6.96 6.77 -12.28
CA GLU A 200 7.73 6.68 -13.52
C GLU A 200 7.27 5.53 -14.44
N ILE A 201 6.88 4.36 -13.92
CA ILE A 201 6.24 3.32 -14.75
C ILE A 201 4.98 3.85 -15.45
N LEU A 202 4.15 4.62 -14.75
CA LEU A 202 2.90 5.17 -15.31
C LEU A 202 3.14 6.32 -16.29
N LEU A 203 4.19 7.13 -16.08
CA LEU A 203 4.58 8.22 -16.98
C LEU A 203 5.28 7.69 -18.26
N GLN A 204 6.11 6.65 -18.15
CA GLN A 204 6.91 6.13 -19.27
C GLN A 204 6.19 5.05 -20.09
N VAL A 205 5.23 4.33 -19.51
CA VAL A 205 4.42 3.32 -20.23
C VAL A 205 3.09 3.93 -20.69
N GLY A 206 2.13 4.10 -19.78
CA GLY A 206 0.77 4.53 -20.13
C GLY A 206 0.05 3.58 -21.10
N ASN A 207 -1.14 3.98 -21.52
CA ASN A 207 -2.03 3.17 -22.36
C ASN A 207 -1.49 2.95 -23.78
N ARG A 208 -0.79 3.93 -24.37
CA ARG A 208 -0.24 3.80 -25.71
C ARG A 208 0.86 2.75 -25.78
N VAL A 209 1.91 2.86 -24.96
CA VAL A 209 3.04 1.91 -24.98
C VAL A 209 2.59 0.53 -24.50
N SER A 210 1.69 0.45 -23.53
CA SER A 210 1.15 -0.84 -23.08
C SER A 210 0.32 -1.52 -24.16
N ASN A 211 -0.59 -0.80 -24.87
CA ASN A 211 -1.35 -1.40 -25.96
C ASN A 211 -0.48 -1.75 -27.19
N MET A 212 0.62 -1.04 -27.44
CA MET A 212 1.63 -1.47 -28.44
C MET A 212 2.28 -2.83 -28.13
N VAL A 213 2.14 -3.35 -26.90
CA VAL A 213 2.57 -4.70 -26.48
C VAL A 213 1.39 -5.66 -26.35
N TRP A 214 0.35 -5.27 -25.62
CA TRP A 214 -0.79 -6.12 -25.24
C TRP A 214 -1.93 -6.16 -26.26
N GLU A 215 -1.89 -5.31 -27.29
CA GLU A 215 -2.85 -5.28 -28.42
C GLU A 215 -2.13 -5.35 -29.79
N ALA A 216 -0.85 -5.76 -29.81
CA ALA A 216 0.03 -5.73 -30.97
C ALA A 216 -0.49 -6.50 -32.20
N THR A 217 -1.31 -7.54 -32.00
CA THR A 217 -1.99 -8.31 -33.05
C THR A 217 -3.52 -8.31 -32.91
N LEU A 218 -4.08 -7.31 -32.21
CA LEU A 218 -5.52 -7.19 -32.01
C LEU A 218 -6.23 -6.71 -33.28
N ASP A 219 -7.28 -7.44 -33.70
CA ASP A 219 -8.31 -6.85 -34.55
C ASP A 219 -9.13 -5.85 -33.72
N GLN A 220 -9.04 -4.58 -34.11
CA GLN A 220 -9.68 -3.47 -33.44
C GLN A 220 -11.21 -3.60 -33.34
N SER A 221 -11.85 -4.42 -34.20
CA SER A 221 -13.29 -4.74 -34.13
C SER A 221 -13.69 -5.52 -32.87
N GLN A 222 -12.74 -6.25 -32.27
CA GLN A 222 -12.96 -7.09 -31.09
C GLN A 222 -12.85 -6.31 -29.78
N LYS A 223 -12.35 -5.06 -29.82
CA LYS A 223 -12.16 -4.25 -28.61
C LYS A 223 -13.51 -3.74 -28.09
N PRO A 224 -13.82 -3.95 -26.79
CA PRO A 224 -15.01 -3.38 -26.16
C PRO A 224 -15.10 -1.86 -26.33
N ILE A 225 -16.32 -1.35 -26.27
CA ILE A 225 -16.62 0.09 -26.23
C ILE A 225 -17.16 0.49 -24.86
N ALA A 226 -17.35 1.79 -24.65
CA ALA A 226 -17.82 2.33 -23.38
C ALA A 226 -19.17 1.72 -22.92
N SER A 227 -20.05 1.34 -23.85
CA SER A 227 -21.35 0.70 -23.58
C SER A 227 -21.36 -0.83 -23.60
N SER A 228 -20.21 -1.50 -23.83
CA SER A 228 -20.13 -2.97 -23.83
C SER A 228 -20.47 -3.59 -22.47
N THR A 229 -21.08 -4.77 -22.48
CA THR A 229 -21.50 -5.46 -21.26
C THR A 229 -20.31 -5.92 -20.42
N ARG A 230 -20.55 -6.27 -19.14
CA ARG A 230 -19.51 -6.79 -18.24
C ARG A 230 -18.89 -8.08 -18.78
N GLU A 231 -19.68 -8.92 -19.44
CA GLU A 231 -19.30 -10.23 -20.00
C GLU A 231 -18.44 -10.05 -21.26
N GLN A 232 -18.79 -9.09 -22.12
CA GLN A 232 -17.98 -8.71 -23.29
C GLN A 232 -16.60 -8.19 -22.85
N ARG A 233 -16.58 -7.26 -21.89
CA ARG A 233 -15.33 -6.72 -21.33
C ARG A 233 -14.53 -7.80 -20.59
N LEU A 234 -15.17 -8.68 -19.83
CA LEU A 234 -14.51 -9.80 -19.14
C LEU A 234 -13.80 -10.72 -20.14
N ARG A 235 -14.49 -11.16 -21.20
CA ARG A 235 -13.91 -11.99 -22.25
C ARG A 235 -12.66 -11.33 -22.87
N PHE A 236 -12.76 -10.06 -23.24
CA PHE A 236 -11.64 -9.33 -23.83
C PHE A 236 -10.46 -9.16 -22.85
N ILE A 237 -10.72 -8.74 -21.61
CA ILE A 237 -9.69 -8.47 -20.60
C ILE A 237 -8.98 -9.77 -20.18
N THR A 238 -9.70 -10.90 -20.09
CA THR A 238 -9.08 -12.22 -19.89
C THR A 238 -8.19 -12.61 -21.08
N ALA A 239 -8.69 -12.52 -22.31
CA ALA A 239 -7.92 -12.82 -23.53
C ALA A 239 -6.66 -11.96 -23.64
N LYS A 240 -6.76 -10.67 -23.32
CA LYS A 240 -5.67 -9.69 -23.40
C LYS A 240 -4.54 -9.97 -22.39
N TYR A 241 -4.85 -10.20 -21.12
CA TYR A 241 -3.81 -10.24 -20.06
C TYR A 241 -3.51 -11.62 -19.47
N ALA A 242 -4.50 -12.52 -19.39
CA ALA A 242 -4.32 -13.87 -18.85
C ALA A 242 -3.80 -14.83 -19.94
N ASP A 243 -4.56 -14.90 -21.04
CA ASP A 243 -4.26 -15.79 -22.18
C ASP A 243 -3.12 -15.21 -23.03
N ARG A 244 -3.12 -13.88 -23.18
CA ARG A 244 -2.16 -13.05 -23.94
C ARG A 244 -2.33 -13.14 -25.45
N ALA A 245 -3.58 -13.32 -25.89
CA ALA A 245 -3.96 -13.65 -27.26
C ALA A 245 -3.56 -12.63 -28.33
N PHE A 246 -3.31 -11.37 -27.95
CA PHE A 246 -2.97 -10.27 -28.86
C PHE A 246 -1.52 -9.79 -28.77
N VAL A 247 -0.66 -10.52 -28.04
CA VAL A 247 0.78 -10.23 -27.92
C VAL A 247 1.49 -10.83 -29.13
N GLN A 248 2.26 -10.00 -29.86
CA GLN A 248 3.03 -10.49 -31.01
C GLN A 248 4.08 -11.51 -30.56
N SER A 249 3.95 -12.76 -31.01
CA SER A 249 4.91 -13.83 -30.72
C SER A 249 6.25 -13.62 -31.42
N LEU A 250 7.30 -14.32 -30.95
CA LEU A 250 8.58 -14.38 -31.64
C LEU A 250 8.52 -15.36 -32.85
N PRO A 251 9.25 -15.10 -33.95
CA PRO A 251 10.08 -13.92 -34.20
C PRO A 251 9.25 -12.65 -34.49
N SER A 252 9.70 -11.50 -33.99
CA SER A 252 9.00 -10.21 -34.11
C SER A 252 9.97 -9.09 -34.49
N PRO A 253 9.55 -8.07 -35.26
CA PRO A 253 10.33 -6.84 -35.46
C PRO A 253 10.73 -6.13 -34.16
N LEU A 254 9.99 -6.36 -33.06
CA LEU A 254 10.27 -5.81 -31.73
C LEU A 254 11.45 -6.50 -31.01
N SER A 255 11.87 -7.70 -31.44
CA SER A 255 13.04 -8.37 -30.86
C SER A 255 13.89 -9.13 -31.89
N ARG A 256 15.20 -8.84 -31.87
CA ARG A 256 16.21 -9.56 -32.64
C ARG A 256 16.68 -10.86 -31.98
N PHE A 257 16.05 -11.28 -30.87
CA PHE A 257 16.46 -12.44 -30.07
C PHE A 257 15.44 -13.58 -30.20
N PRO A 258 15.88 -14.85 -30.27
CA PRO A 258 15.00 -15.99 -30.52
C PRO A 258 14.17 -16.41 -29.30
N THR A 259 14.51 -15.95 -28.09
CA THR A 259 13.83 -16.33 -26.84
C THR A 259 13.23 -15.12 -26.10
N PRO A 260 12.14 -15.31 -25.33
CA PRO A 260 11.62 -14.28 -24.42
C PRO A 260 12.66 -13.81 -23.41
N ASP A 261 13.45 -14.75 -22.88
CA ASP A 261 14.47 -14.51 -21.86
C ASP A 261 15.63 -13.62 -22.36
N GLU A 262 16.12 -13.86 -23.58
CA GLU A 262 17.15 -13.02 -24.19
C GLU A 262 16.57 -11.67 -24.65
N THR A 263 15.30 -11.63 -25.07
CA THR A 263 14.55 -10.39 -25.33
C THR A 263 14.46 -9.52 -24.08
N LEU A 264 14.11 -10.12 -22.94
CA LEU A 264 14.02 -9.45 -21.64
C LEU A 264 15.40 -8.95 -21.19
N LEU A 265 16.42 -9.82 -21.17
CA LEU A 265 17.78 -9.44 -20.76
C LEU A 265 18.38 -8.32 -21.62
N ALA A 266 18.16 -8.35 -22.94
CA ALA A 266 18.64 -7.31 -23.84
C ALA A 266 17.92 -5.96 -23.62
N SER A 267 16.63 -6.00 -23.27
CA SER A 267 15.85 -4.79 -22.97
C SER A 267 16.24 -4.18 -21.62
N ILE A 268 16.44 -5.02 -20.59
CA ILE A 268 16.97 -4.59 -19.28
C ILE A 268 18.32 -3.88 -19.45
N LYS A 269 19.26 -4.49 -20.19
CA LYS A 269 20.61 -3.91 -20.43
C LYS A 269 20.59 -2.59 -21.23
N ARG A 270 19.48 -2.25 -21.88
CA ARG A 270 19.27 -1.01 -22.62
C ARG A 270 18.42 0.02 -21.86
N ASN A 271 17.98 -0.31 -20.63
CA ASN A 271 16.98 0.44 -19.87
C ASN A 271 15.67 0.68 -20.66
N ASP A 272 15.30 -0.26 -21.53
CA ASP A 272 14.18 -0.17 -22.46
C ASP A 272 12.89 -0.72 -21.81
N ILE A 273 12.10 0.16 -21.20
CA ILE A 273 10.90 -0.23 -20.45
C ILE A 273 9.81 -0.87 -21.33
N GLN A 274 9.71 -0.48 -22.61
CA GLN A 274 8.79 -1.10 -23.56
C GLN A 274 9.25 -2.52 -23.93
N GLY A 275 10.54 -2.70 -24.22
CA GLY A 275 11.13 -4.01 -24.46
C GLY A 275 11.05 -4.95 -23.25
N VAL A 276 11.17 -4.41 -22.04
CA VAL A 276 10.96 -5.17 -20.78
C VAL A 276 9.50 -5.57 -20.60
N LEU A 277 8.54 -4.67 -20.85
CA LEU A 277 7.11 -5.01 -20.84
C LEU A 277 6.78 -6.08 -21.89
N TYR A 278 7.39 -6.01 -23.08
CA TYR A 278 7.25 -7.02 -24.13
C TYR A 278 7.84 -8.38 -23.72
N GLY A 279 9.03 -8.41 -23.13
CA GLY A 279 9.62 -9.64 -22.57
C GLY A 279 8.74 -10.28 -21.49
N ILE A 280 8.21 -9.46 -20.57
CA ILE A 280 7.24 -9.90 -19.55
C ILE A 280 5.98 -10.47 -20.21
N ALA A 281 5.44 -9.82 -21.25
CA ALA A 281 4.26 -10.27 -22.00
C ALA A 281 4.51 -11.60 -22.75
N LEU A 282 5.72 -11.81 -23.29
CA LEU A 282 6.19 -13.07 -23.89
C LEU A 282 6.42 -14.23 -22.88
N ARG A 283 6.12 -14.03 -21.58
CA ARG A 283 6.32 -14.99 -20.48
C ARG A 283 7.81 -15.28 -20.18
N ALA A 284 8.70 -14.32 -20.43
CA ALA A 284 10.10 -14.39 -20.00
C ALA A 284 10.24 -14.49 -18.48
N ASN A 285 11.29 -15.16 -18.01
CA ASN A 285 11.60 -15.32 -16.60
C ASN A 285 12.12 -14.00 -16.00
N VAL A 286 11.29 -13.30 -15.22
CA VAL A 286 11.66 -12.07 -14.51
C VAL A 286 12.75 -12.25 -13.45
N ASN A 287 13.06 -13.50 -13.06
CA ASN A 287 14.14 -13.88 -12.15
C ASN A 287 15.39 -14.42 -12.89
N ILE A 288 15.54 -14.14 -14.18
CA ILE A 288 16.71 -14.56 -14.95
C ILE A 288 18.00 -13.88 -14.47
N ALA A 289 19.11 -14.61 -14.55
CA ALA A 289 20.46 -14.09 -14.38
C ALA A 289 21.21 -14.02 -15.73
N ASP A 290 21.99 -12.97 -15.95
CA ASP A 290 22.84 -12.89 -17.16
C ASP A 290 24.01 -13.88 -17.11
N ARG A 291 24.23 -14.57 -18.25
CA ARG A 291 25.22 -15.65 -18.40
C ARG A 291 26.68 -15.21 -18.14
N SER A 292 27.03 -13.92 -18.27
CA SER A 292 28.44 -13.47 -18.16
C SER A 292 28.93 -13.29 -16.73
N ARG A 293 28.03 -13.00 -15.78
CA ARG A 293 28.35 -12.65 -14.38
C ARG A 293 27.35 -13.20 -13.36
N SER A 294 26.45 -14.09 -13.78
CA SER A 294 25.30 -14.56 -12.98
C SER A 294 24.51 -13.43 -12.32
N THR A 295 24.44 -12.26 -12.96
CA THR A 295 23.82 -11.06 -12.39
C THR A 295 22.31 -11.09 -12.58
N HIS A 296 21.56 -11.04 -11.49
CA HIS A 296 20.09 -11.09 -11.50
C HIS A 296 19.47 -9.90 -12.26
N ALA A 297 18.33 -10.13 -12.92
CA ALA A 297 17.57 -9.15 -13.71
C ALA A 297 17.37 -7.81 -13.00
N VAL A 298 17.00 -7.81 -11.72
CA VAL A 298 16.82 -6.58 -10.92
C VAL A 298 18.14 -5.82 -10.75
N PHE A 299 19.26 -6.49 -10.46
CA PHE A 299 20.57 -5.84 -10.31
C PHE A 299 21.08 -5.28 -11.66
N LEU A 300 20.79 -5.98 -12.76
CA LEU A 300 21.07 -5.47 -14.12
C LEU A 300 20.25 -4.21 -14.43
N ALA A 301 18.96 -4.18 -14.08
CA ALA A 301 18.10 -3.02 -14.31
C ALA A 301 18.59 -1.78 -13.53
N LEU A 302 19.02 -1.97 -12.28
CA LEU A 302 19.61 -0.90 -11.46
C LEU A 302 20.90 -0.35 -12.09
N ALA A 303 21.83 -1.23 -12.49
CA ALA A 303 23.11 -0.83 -13.08
C ALA A 303 23.00 -0.27 -14.52
N ALA A 304 21.93 -0.62 -15.26
CA ALA A 304 21.65 -0.05 -16.58
C ALA A 304 21.01 1.35 -16.49
N ALA A 305 20.27 1.64 -15.43
CA ALA A 305 19.68 2.96 -15.18
C ALA A 305 20.64 3.94 -14.50
N ASP A 306 21.48 3.47 -13.57
CA ASP A 306 22.47 4.29 -12.84
C ASP A 306 23.80 3.52 -12.65
N PRO A 307 24.72 3.56 -13.64
CA PRO A 307 25.98 2.84 -13.58
C PRO A 307 26.90 3.30 -12.44
N ALA A 308 27.49 2.34 -11.72
CA ALA A 308 28.43 2.65 -10.65
C ALA A 308 29.74 3.28 -11.20
N ALA A 309 30.34 4.20 -10.43
CA ALA A 309 31.53 4.94 -10.84
C ALA A 309 32.75 4.00 -11.11
N PRO A 310 33.64 4.34 -12.06
CA PRO A 310 34.83 3.56 -12.34
C PRO A 310 35.69 3.30 -11.09
N GLY A 311 36.13 2.05 -10.90
CA GLY A 311 36.92 1.63 -9.73
C GLY A 311 36.11 1.28 -8.47
N SER A 312 34.78 1.40 -8.48
CA SER A 312 33.94 0.91 -7.38
C SER A 312 33.98 -0.62 -7.25
N THR A 313 34.02 -1.13 -6.01
CA THR A 313 34.06 -2.57 -5.71
C THR A 313 32.68 -3.07 -5.26
N PRO A 314 32.28 -4.33 -5.58
CA PRO A 314 30.95 -4.84 -5.20
C PRO A 314 30.68 -4.82 -3.69
N SER A 315 31.73 -4.89 -2.87
CA SER A 315 31.64 -4.97 -1.41
C SER A 315 31.56 -3.60 -0.69
N SER A 316 31.67 -2.47 -1.40
CA SER A 316 31.69 -1.14 -0.78
C SER A 316 30.28 -0.64 -0.40
N ILE A 317 29.68 -1.26 0.62
CA ILE A 317 28.53 -0.71 1.33
C ILE A 317 29.02 0.52 2.09
N SER A 318 28.84 1.72 1.52
CA SER A 318 29.27 2.96 2.16
C SER A 318 28.37 3.27 3.36
N SER A 319 28.84 2.93 4.55
CA SER A 319 28.19 3.24 5.83
C SER A 319 28.16 4.75 6.17
N ARG A 320 28.72 5.59 5.30
CA ARG A 320 28.81 7.04 5.48
C ARG A 320 27.74 7.74 4.63
N PRO A 321 26.66 8.30 5.22
CA PRO A 321 25.65 9.01 4.47
C PRO A 321 26.21 10.34 3.96
N SER A 322 26.52 10.39 2.67
CA SER A 322 26.77 11.66 1.97
C SER A 322 25.47 12.46 1.91
N THR A 323 25.49 13.67 2.48
CA THR A 323 24.34 14.58 2.43
C THR A 323 23.97 14.87 0.99
N SER A 324 22.68 14.69 0.64
CA SER A 324 22.13 14.83 -0.72
C SER A 324 22.55 13.79 -1.78
N VAL A 325 22.47 12.49 -1.46
CA VAL A 325 22.28 11.48 -2.53
C VAL A 325 20.97 11.80 -3.26
N LYS A 326 21.07 12.15 -4.55
CA LYS A 326 19.91 12.48 -5.38
C LYS A 326 19.05 11.22 -5.57
N ALA A 327 17.74 11.33 -5.31
CA ALA A 327 16.82 10.21 -5.50
C ALA A 327 16.60 9.98 -7.00
N ILE A 328 17.20 8.90 -7.53
CA ILE A 328 17.00 8.42 -8.89
C ILE A 328 15.92 7.32 -8.83
N PRO A 329 14.85 7.40 -9.64
CA PRO A 329 13.83 6.35 -9.71
C PRO A 329 14.29 5.20 -10.61
N PHE A 330 13.88 3.97 -10.28
CA PHE A 330 14.28 2.76 -11.01
C PHE A 330 13.06 2.02 -11.62
N PRO A 331 12.34 2.61 -12.59
CA PRO A 331 11.07 2.07 -13.08
C PRO A 331 11.20 0.69 -13.73
N VAL A 332 12.30 0.38 -14.41
CA VAL A 332 12.54 -0.97 -14.97
C VAL A 332 12.74 -2.02 -13.87
N ALA A 333 13.49 -1.68 -12.80
CA ALA A 333 13.67 -2.58 -11.66
C ALA A 333 12.35 -2.78 -10.90
N GLU A 334 11.59 -1.71 -10.70
CA GLU A 334 10.27 -1.78 -10.07
C GLU A 334 9.27 -2.57 -10.93
N LEU A 335 9.27 -2.42 -12.26
CA LEU A 335 8.38 -3.15 -13.17
C LEU A 335 8.64 -4.66 -13.13
N LEU A 336 9.91 -5.07 -13.03
CA LEU A 336 10.28 -6.48 -12.80
C LEU A 336 9.73 -6.99 -11.47
N VAL A 337 9.96 -6.28 -10.37
CA VAL A 337 9.46 -6.67 -9.03
C VAL A 337 7.93 -6.65 -8.98
N GLN A 338 7.28 -5.72 -9.69
CA GLN A 338 5.83 -5.69 -9.82
C GLN A 338 5.27 -6.83 -10.67
N ASN A 339 6.06 -7.49 -11.51
CA ASN A 339 5.69 -8.71 -12.24
C ASN A 339 6.29 -10.00 -11.66
N GLY A 340 6.81 -9.97 -10.42
CA GLY A 340 7.20 -11.17 -9.68
C GLY A 340 8.72 -11.43 -9.59
N ALA A 341 9.56 -10.44 -9.91
CA ALA A 341 10.99 -10.56 -9.62
C ALA A 341 11.25 -10.48 -8.11
N GLU A 342 11.87 -11.52 -7.57
CA GLU A 342 12.33 -11.61 -6.18
C GLU A 342 13.75 -11.02 -6.10
N ILE A 343 14.00 -10.17 -5.11
CA ILE A 343 15.33 -9.55 -4.96
C ILE A 343 16.22 -10.54 -4.20
N PRO A 344 17.36 -10.99 -4.76
CA PRO A 344 18.26 -11.90 -4.07
C PRO A 344 18.77 -11.31 -2.75
N SER A 345 18.84 -12.15 -1.71
CA SER A 345 19.42 -11.79 -0.40
C SER A 345 20.95 -11.72 -0.42
N GLN A 346 21.59 -12.30 -1.43
CA GLN A 346 23.03 -12.22 -1.66
C GLN A 346 23.40 -10.84 -2.25
N PRO A 347 24.59 -10.30 -1.92
CA PRO A 347 25.06 -9.03 -2.49
C PRO A 347 25.21 -9.14 -4.02
N PRO A 348 25.01 -8.04 -4.77
CA PRO A 348 25.12 -8.04 -6.22
C PRO A 348 26.55 -8.40 -6.68
N PRO A 349 26.72 -9.23 -7.72
CA PRO A 349 28.04 -9.58 -8.28
C PRO A 349 28.67 -8.45 -9.13
N ILE A 350 28.07 -7.26 -9.11
CA ILE A 350 28.51 -6.04 -9.78
C ILE A 350 28.40 -4.86 -8.80
N PRO A 351 29.27 -3.83 -8.91
CA PRO A 351 29.08 -2.62 -8.12
C PRO A 351 27.79 -1.92 -8.54
N LEU A 352 27.06 -1.38 -7.55
CA LEU A 352 25.86 -0.59 -7.74
C LEU A 352 26.05 0.83 -7.18
N SER A 353 25.41 1.81 -7.80
CA SER A 353 25.46 3.20 -7.35
C SER A 353 24.85 3.39 -5.94
N PRO A 354 25.13 4.52 -5.25
CA PRO A 354 24.47 4.84 -3.99
C PRO A 354 22.94 4.89 -4.09
N ALA A 355 22.37 5.35 -5.21
CA ALA A 355 20.91 5.39 -5.40
C ALA A 355 20.34 3.99 -5.61
N ALA A 356 21.00 3.13 -6.39
CA ALA A 356 20.62 1.73 -6.56
C ALA A 356 20.70 0.93 -5.25
N GLN A 357 21.73 1.19 -4.42
CA GLN A 357 21.83 0.62 -3.08
C GLN A 357 20.69 1.09 -2.16
N LEU A 358 20.30 2.38 -2.23
CA LEU A 358 19.14 2.91 -1.50
C LEU A 358 17.81 2.26 -1.95
N TYR A 359 17.60 2.06 -3.26
CA TYR A 359 16.43 1.33 -3.76
C TYR A 359 16.37 -0.08 -3.16
N LEU A 360 17.45 -0.86 -3.27
CA LEU A 360 17.50 -2.22 -2.71
C LEU A 360 17.17 -2.24 -1.22
N ASN A 361 17.83 -1.38 -0.42
CA ASN A 361 17.58 -1.28 1.02
C ASN A 361 16.13 -0.94 1.35
N GLN A 362 15.48 -0.07 0.57
CA GLN A 362 14.05 0.26 0.75
C GLN A 362 13.12 -0.90 0.39
N ARG A 363 13.47 -1.74 -0.59
CA ARG A 363 12.67 -2.93 -0.96
C ARG A 363 12.85 -4.07 0.03
N THR A 364 14.09 -4.39 0.43
CA THR A 364 14.37 -5.51 1.35
C THR A 364 13.89 -5.22 2.77
N ALA A 365 14.02 -3.99 3.27
CA ALA A 365 13.51 -3.59 4.59
C ALA A 365 11.97 -3.66 4.70
N ARG A 366 11.25 -3.59 3.56
CA ARG A 366 9.80 -3.83 3.54
C ARG A 366 9.45 -5.31 3.69
N LEU A 367 10.29 -6.22 3.19
CA LEU A 367 10.09 -7.67 3.30
C LEU A 367 10.40 -8.18 4.72
N SER A 368 11.48 -7.70 5.34
CA SER A 368 11.86 -8.11 6.71
C SER A 368 10.77 -7.83 7.76
N ASN A 369 9.98 -6.78 7.57
CA ASN A 369 8.85 -6.46 8.46
C ASN A 369 7.69 -7.47 8.42
N PHE A 370 7.64 -8.37 7.43
CA PHE A 370 6.68 -9.49 7.39
C PHE A 370 7.28 -10.82 7.87
N SER A 371 8.56 -10.85 8.22
CA SER A 371 9.28 -12.07 8.67
C SER A 371 9.90 -11.93 10.06
N ALA A 372 9.55 -10.87 10.81
CA ALA A 372 9.94 -10.73 12.21
C ALA A 372 9.23 -11.80 13.06
N PRO A 373 9.96 -12.64 13.83
CA PRO A 373 9.34 -13.45 14.87
C PRO A 373 8.63 -12.56 15.89
N ALA A 374 7.57 -13.06 16.51
CA ALA A 374 7.00 -12.39 17.67
C ALA A 374 8.09 -12.20 18.73
N PRO A 375 8.15 -11.03 19.42
CA PRO A 375 9.16 -10.80 20.44
C PRO A 375 9.03 -11.89 21.51
N ALA A 376 10.14 -12.57 21.81
CA ALA A 376 10.16 -13.61 22.83
C ALA A 376 9.69 -13.02 24.16
N ALA A 377 8.86 -13.78 24.89
CA ALA A 377 8.32 -13.32 26.16
C ALA A 377 9.46 -12.91 27.11
N SER A 378 9.29 -11.78 27.78
CA SER A 378 10.18 -11.36 28.87
C SER A 378 10.26 -12.45 29.93
N PRO A 379 11.42 -12.65 30.58
CA PRO A 379 11.55 -13.63 31.65
C PRO A 379 10.55 -13.32 32.78
N PRO A 380 9.97 -14.34 33.44
CA PRO A 380 8.97 -14.12 34.48
C PRO A 380 9.62 -13.49 35.72
N ASP A 381 8.97 -12.46 36.27
CA ASP A 381 9.37 -11.85 37.55
C ASP A 381 9.23 -12.84 38.70
N THR A 382 10.35 -13.41 39.14
CA THR A 382 10.39 -14.31 40.30
C THR A 382 10.29 -13.50 41.60
N LEU A 383 9.07 -13.33 42.10
CA LEU A 383 8.83 -12.83 43.45
C LEU A 383 9.55 -13.72 44.48
N GLY A 384 10.41 -13.11 45.30
CA GLY A 384 11.26 -13.84 46.25
C GLY A 384 10.46 -14.54 47.34
N SER A 385 10.76 -15.82 47.57
CA SER A 385 10.18 -16.61 48.67
C SER A 385 11.03 -16.50 49.94
N LEU A 386 10.37 -16.52 51.10
CA LEU A 386 11.00 -16.43 52.42
C LEU A 386 11.82 -17.70 52.77
N PRO A 387 12.87 -17.59 53.62
CA PRO A 387 13.78 -18.69 53.88
C PRO A 387 13.20 -19.77 54.80
N ALA A 388 13.47 -21.04 54.48
CA ALA A 388 13.24 -22.21 55.33
C ALA A 388 14.56 -22.95 55.58
N ILE A 389 14.69 -23.60 56.75
CA ILE A 389 15.98 -24.06 57.30
C ILE A 389 16.09 -25.60 57.29
N ARG A 390 17.23 -26.10 56.80
CA ARG A 390 17.89 -27.43 57.00
C ARG A 390 17.04 -28.68 57.29
N GLY A 391 17.24 -29.72 56.48
CA GLY A 391 17.06 -31.13 56.89
C GLY A 391 17.44 -32.13 55.79
N PRO A 392 18.46 -33.00 55.96
CA PRO A 392 18.82 -34.02 54.97
C PRO A 392 18.16 -35.38 55.24
N GLY A 393 17.82 -36.11 54.18
CA GLY A 393 17.27 -37.46 54.21
C GLY A 393 17.31 -38.11 52.81
N ALA A 394 17.28 -39.44 52.72
CA ALA A 394 17.60 -40.15 51.48
C ALA A 394 16.51 -41.13 51.01
N SER A 395 16.54 -41.39 49.69
CA SER A 395 16.16 -42.62 48.98
C SER A 395 14.71 -43.17 48.99
N SER A 396 14.34 -43.65 47.80
CA SER A 396 13.38 -44.72 47.47
C SER A 396 11.94 -44.37 47.06
N GLU A 397 11.67 -44.70 45.79
CA GLU A 397 10.45 -45.26 45.18
C GLU A 397 9.06 -44.97 45.79
N HIS A 398 8.17 -44.35 45.00
CA HIS A 398 6.97 -45.02 44.46
C HIS A 398 6.22 -44.17 43.40
N THR A 399 5.76 -44.83 42.33
CA THR A 399 4.70 -44.34 41.41
C THR A 399 3.34 -44.87 41.89
N PRO A 400 2.21 -44.15 41.77
CA PRO A 400 1.59 -43.77 40.48
C PRO A 400 1.00 -42.32 40.50
N SER A 401 0.21 -41.79 39.56
CA SER A 401 -0.58 -42.36 38.46
C SER A 401 -0.82 -41.37 37.30
N THR A 402 -1.33 -41.90 36.20
CA THR A 402 -1.85 -41.22 34.99
C THR A 402 -2.88 -40.10 35.26
N LEU A 403 -2.81 -38.98 34.50
CA LEU A 403 -3.93 -38.32 33.81
C LEU A 403 -3.51 -36.98 33.13
N ASP A 404 -3.06 -37.00 31.87
CA ASP A 404 -3.19 -35.81 30.97
C ASP A 404 -3.03 -36.08 29.44
N SER A 405 -3.12 -37.35 29.00
CA SER A 405 -2.86 -37.73 27.60
C SER A 405 -4.10 -37.73 26.69
N ARG A 406 -5.21 -37.06 27.09
CA ARG A 406 -6.50 -37.12 26.36
C ARG A 406 -7.11 -35.79 25.92
N GLU A 407 -6.62 -34.65 26.41
CA GLU A 407 -7.13 -33.33 25.98
C GLU A 407 -6.39 -32.79 24.74
N ARG A 408 -5.10 -33.12 24.60
CA ARG A 408 -4.20 -32.51 23.59
C ARG A 408 -4.45 -32.90 22.13
N GLU A 409 -5.28 -33.91 21.84
CA GLU A 409 -5.48 -34.43 20.48
C GLU A 409 -6.73 -33.89 19.75
N LYS A 410 -7.57 -33.06 20.40
CA LYS A 410 -8.83 -32.55 19.81
C LYS A 410 -8.70 -31.25 19.00
N LEU A 411 -7.52 -30.63 18.93
CA LEU A 411 -7.33 -29.29 18.33
C LEU A 411 -6.69 -29.26 16.93
N HIS A 412 -6.25 -30.40 16.38
CA HIS A 412 -5.46 -30.45 15.14
C HIS A 412 -6.21 -30.97 13.88
N LYS A 413 -7.55 -31.05 13.88
CA LYS A 413 -8.36 -31.42 12.70
C LYS A 413 -9.62 -30.56 12.50
N ARG A 414 -9.48 -29.42 11.83
CA ARG A 414 -10.58 -28.71 11.13
C ARG A 414 -9.99 -27.75 10.09
N GLY A 415 -10.31 -27.93 8.80
CA GLY A 415 -9.79 -27.04 7.76
C GLY A 415 -9.72 -27.54 6.30
N SER A 416 -10.34 -28.68 5.93
CA SER A 416 -10.38 -29.12 4.52
C SER A 416 -11.64 -29.92 4.19
N ALA A 417 -12.61 -29.26 3.55
CA ALA A 417 -13.72 -29.85 2.80
C ALA A 417 -14.53 -28.74 2.09
N GLY A 418 -15.04 -29.00 0.88
CA GLY A 418 -15.96 -28.11 0.14
C GLY A 418 -15.26 -27.17 -0.86
N ALA A 419 -15.57 -27.21 -2.16
CA ALA A 419 -16.43 -28.15 -2.88
C ALA A 419 -15.93 -28.38 -4.32
N ARG A 420 -16.20 -29.57 -4.87
CA ARG A 420 -16.05 -29.88 -6.30
C ARG A 420 -17.41 -30.25 -6.86
N PHE A 421 -17.86 -29.56 -7.91
CA PHE A 421 -18.93 -30.01 -8.79
C PHE A 421 -18.51 -29.80 -10.24
N ALA A 422 -18.35 -30.91 -10.96
CA ALA A 422 -18.17 -30.94 -12.41
C ALA A 422 -18.88 -32.23 -12.90
N GLY A 423 -20.01 -32.07 -13.55
CA GLY A 423 -20.82 -33.20 -14.01
C GLY A 423 -20.22 -33.87 -15.24
N LYS A 424 -20.27 -35.20 -15.28
CA LYS A 424 -20.16 -35.93 -16.56
C LYS A 424 -21.44 -35.71 -17.36
N VAL A 425 -21.30 -35.36 -18.63
CA VAL A 425 -22.31 -35.63 -19.67
C VAL A 425 -21.64 -36.52 -20.70
N ALA A 426 -22.36 -37.53 -21.18
CA ALA A 426 -21.79 -38.57 -22.03
C ALA A 426 -21.70 -38.13 -23.51
N SER A 427 -20.74 -38.72 -24.23
CA SER A 427 -20.76 -38.71 -25.69
C SER A 427 -21.89 -39.62 -26.19
N LEU A 428 -22.72 -39.09 -27.08
CA LEU A 428 -23.54 -39.88 -28.01
C LEU A 428 -23.21 -39.39 -29.41
N GLY A 429 -22.60 -40.25 -30.22
CA GLY A 429 -22.42 -40.03 -31.65
C GLY A 429 -23.56 -40.67 -32.43
N ILE A 430 -23.98 -40.01 -33.51
CA ILE A 430 -24.87 -40.56 -34.55
C ILE A 430 -24.23 -40.22 -35.89
N ASP A 431 -23.90 -41.24 -36.66
CA ASP A 431 -23.58 -41.19 -38.09
C ASP A 431 -24.57 -42.12 -38.81
N ARG A 432 -25.71 -41.57 -39.23
CA ARG A 432 -26.60 -42.00 -40.35
C ARG A 432 -27.95 -41.29 -40.30
#